data_AF-A0A8T0PVI3-F1
#
_entry.id   AF-A0A8T0PVI3-F1
#
_cell.length_a   1.000
_cell.length_b   1.000
_cell.length_c   1.000
_cell.angle_alpha   90.00
_cell.angle_beta   90.00
_cell.angle_gamma   90.00
#
_symmetry.space_group_name_H-M   'P 1'
#
loop_
_entity.id
_entity.type
_entity.pdbx_description
1 polymer ?
#
loop_
_entity_poly.entity_id
_entity_poly.type
_entity_poly.pdbx_seq_one_letter_code
_entity_poly.pdbx_strand_id
1 'polypeptide(L)'
;MHTHMRNRQWADKASKDVYDHAGFKVAEKETIDGSIITSNVVENTIFQSSYQEITGCKTTTVHGRGNMSKCPTEMASMKAQLQEQARATKTANQKNIQLQDEVDKLNDKLADQKAESERILEEKMQLFREEESKKLQAFREELLAQFAARTETPLVQTAARSIDQSEDTTTIEKSAAKTQASKAT
;
A
#
# COMPACT_ATOMS: atom_id res chain seq x y z
N MET A 1 52.62 -25.25 -23.63
CA MET A 1 51.36 -26.01 -23.54
C MET A 1 51.63 -27.43 -23.97
N HIS A 2 51.51 -28.41 -23.08
CA HIS A 2 51.48 -29.82 -23.48
C HIS A 2 50.11 -30.09 -24.09
N THR A 3 50.03 -30.23 -25.40
CA THR A 3 48.82 -30.75 -26.05
C THR A 3 48.70 -32.25 -25.73
N HIS A 4 47.51 -32.75 -25.38
CA HIS A 4 47.25 -34.18 -25.11
C HIS A 4 47.46 -35.10 -26.33
N MET A 5 47.98 -34.55 -27.43
CA MET A 5 48.32 -35.23 -28.67
C MET A 5 49.81 -35.06 -28.98
N ARG A 6 50.48 -36.17 -29.32
CA ARG A 6 51.85 -36.22 -29.86
C ARG A 6 51.77 -36.90 -31.24
N ASN A 7 52.33 -36.28 -32.28
CA ASN A 7 52.29 -36.83 -33.65
C ASN A 7 50.88 -37.19 -34.16
N ARG A 8 49.87 -36.37 -33.83
CA ARG A 8 48.43 -36.61 -34.13
C ARG A 8 47.84 -37.88 -33.48
N GLN A 9 48.54 -38.48 -32.54
CA GLN A 9 48.04 -39.57 -31.71
C GLN A 9 47.83 -39.08 -30.29
N TRP A 10 46.79 -39.59 -29.63
CA TRP A 10 46.54 -39.32 -28.23
C TRP A 10 47.68 -39.87 -27.39
N ALA A 11 48.20 -39.04 -26.47
CA ALA A 11 49.28 -39.43 -25.58
C ALA A 11 48.81 -40.43 -24.51
N ASP A 12 47.50 -40.44 -24.22
CA ASP A 12 46.86 -41.28 -23.22
C ASP A 12 45.42 -41.59 -23.63
N LYS A 13 44.96 -42.80 -23.28
CA LYS A 13 43.60 -43.27 -23.57
C LYS A 13 42.56 -42.50 -22.76
N ALA A 14 42.81 -42.22 -21.48
CA ALA A 14 41.85 -41.47 -20.67
C ALA A 14 41.67 -40.05 -21.20
N SER A 15 42.76 -39.41 -21.66
CA SER A 15 42.67 -38.13 -22.37
C SER A 15 41.79 -38.21 -23.62
N LYS A 16 41.95 -39.23 -24.46
CA LYS A 16 41.08 -39.45 -25.62
C LYS A 16 39.61 -39.61 -25.22
N ASP A 17 39.34 -40.46 -24.24
CA ASP A 17 37.98 -40.78 -23.79
C ASP A 17 37.27 -39.52 -23.27
N VAL A 18 37.99 -38.57 -22.63
CA VAL A 18 37.43 -37.29 -22.18
C VAL A 18 36.93 -36.44 -23.35
N TYR A 19 37.73 -36.32 -24.41
CA TYR A 19 37.34 -35.53 -25.58
C TYR A 19 36.22 -36.20 -26.36
N ASP A 20 36.24 -37.53 -26.51
CA ASP A 20 35.19 -38.28 -27.17
C ASP A 20 33.85 -38.14 -26.41
N HIS A 21 33.86 -38.24 -25.07
CA HIS A 21 32.67 -38.08 -24.22
C HIS A 21 32.15 -36.64 -24.17
N ALA A 22 33.05 -35.65 -24.10
CA ALA A 22 32.68 -34.24 -24.19
C ALA A 22 32.05 -33.91 -25.54
N GLY A 23 32.63 -34.40 -26.65
CA GLY A 23 32.10 -34.23 -27.99
C GLY A 23 30.69 -34.81 -28.15
N PHE A 24 30.44 -35.99 -27.59
CA PHE A 24 29.11 -36.59 -27.57
C PHE A 24 28.09 -35.70 -26.84
N LYS A 25 28.43 -35.21 -25.64
CA LYS A 25 27.55 -34.35 -24.85
C LYS A 25 27.30 -32.98 -25.50
N VAL A 26 28.28 -32.43 -26.22
CA VAL A 26 28.09 -31.20 -27.00
C VAL A 26 27.06 -31.45 -28.11
N ALA A 27 27.24 -32.51 -28.90
CA ALA A 27 26.31 -32.87 -29.97
C ALA A 27 24.88 -33.16 -29.46
N GLU A 28 24.77 -33.84 -28.31
CA GLU A 28 23.48 -34.07 -27.65
C GLU A 28 22.80 -32.75 -27.26
N LYS A 29 23.54 -31.81 -26.64
CA LYS A 29 23.01 -30.51 -26.28
C LYS A 29 22.63 -29.65 -27.50
N GLU A 30 23.42 -29.69 -28.57
CA GLU A 30 23.09 -29.00 -29.83
C GLU A 30 21.78 -29.52 -30.44
N THR A 31 21.52 -30.82 -30.29
CA THR A 31 20.27 -31.46 -30.74
C THR A 31 19.06 -31.05 -29.89
N ILE A 32 19.27 -30.84 -28.58
CA ILE A 32 18.20 -30.47 -27.63
C ILE A 32 17.87 -28.97 -27.71
N ASP A 33 18.89 -28.11 -27.70
CA ASP A 33 18.73 -26.64 -27.61
C ASP A 33 18.63 -25.97 -29.00
N GLY A 34 18.88 -26.71 -30.09
CA GLY A 34 18.81 -26.20 -31.48
C GLY A 34 19.85 -25.13 -31.82
N SER A 35 20.77 -24.82 -30.89
CA SER A 35 21.82 -23.82 -31.05
C SER A 35 23.13 -24.46 -31.46
N ILE A 36 23.57 -24.21 -32.69
CA ILE A 36 24.85 -24.66 -33.27
C ILE A 36 26.07 -23.98 -32.58
N ILE A 37 25.84 -22.98 -31.74
CA ILE A 37 26.90 -22.27 -31.03
C ILE A 37 26.73 -22.57 -29.54
N THR A 38 27.33 -23.66 -29.08
CA THR A 38 27.59 -23.80 -27.65
C THR A 38 28.61 -22.72 -27.29
N SER A 39 28.22 -21.76 -26.44
CA SER A 39 29.15 -20.72 -25.97
C SER A 39 30.38 -21.39 -25.36
N ASN A 40 31.57 -20.80 -25.51
CA ASN A 40 32.83 -21.31 -24.93
C ASN A 40 32.68 -21.70 -23.44
N VAL A 41 31.83 -20.97 -22.71
CA VAL A 41 31.49 -21.26 -21.31
C VAL A 41 30.76 -22.60 -21.15
N VAL A 42 29.82 -22.91 -22.04
CA VAL A 42 29.03 -24.17 -22.06
C VAL A 42 29.91 -25.34 -22.48
N GLU A 43 30.71 -25.19 -23.54
CA GLU A 43 31.68 -26.21 -23.98
C GLU A 43 32.67 -26.54 -22.86
N ASN A 44 33.22 -25.51 -22.21
CA ASN A 44 34.14 -25.70 -21.09
C ASN A 44 33.45 -26.39 -19.90
N THR A 45 32.18 -26.07 -19.63
CA THR A 45 31.41 -26.76 -18.58
C THR A 45 31.23 -28.24 -18.90
N ILE A 46 30.89 -28.57 -20.16
CA ILE A 46 30.74 -29.95 -20.62
C ILE A 46 32.07 -30.69 -20.51
N PHE A 47 33.15 -30.08 -21.00
CA PHE A 47 34.49 -30.66 -20.94
C PHE A 47 34.95 -30.94 -19.50
N GLN A 48 34.76 -29.99 -18.58
CA GLN A 48 35.09 -30.17 -17.17
C GLN A 48 34.27 -31.29 -16.53
N SER A 49 32.98 -31.39 -16.85
CA SER A 49 32.12 -32.47 -16.36
C SER A 49 32.55 -33.84 -16.88
N SER A 50 32.88 -33.96 -18.17
CA SER A 50 33.36 -35.20 -18.79
C SER A 50 34.73 -35.60 -18.25
N TYR A 51 35.62 -34.63 -18.04
CA TYR A 51 36.92 -34.88 -17.41
C TYR A 51 36.76 -35.44 -16.00
N GLN A 52 35.89 -34.86 -15.18
CA GLN A 52 35.60 -35.34 -13.82
C GLN A 52 34.99 -36.76 -13.84
N GLU A 53 34.05 -37.03 -14.73
CA GLU A 53 33.37 -38.32 -14.84
C GLU A 53 34.33 -39.45 -15.21
N ILE A 54 35.26 -39.20 -16.14
CA ILE A 54 36.17 -40.22 -16.66
C ILE A 54 37.40 -40.41 -15.76
N THR A 55 37.95 -39.32 -15.24
CA THR A 55 39.18 -39.39 -14.43
C THR A 55 38.90 -39.64 -12.95
N GLY A 56 37.64 -39.50 -12.50
CA GLY A 56 37.25 -39.56 -11.09
C GLY A 56 37.90 -38.47 -10.22
N CYS A 57 38.64 -37.54 -10.84
CA CYS A 57 39.25 -36.42 -10.15
C CYS A 57 38.14 -35.49 -9.70
N LYS A 58 38.01 -35.32 -8.37
CA LYS A 58 37.18 -34.26 -7.80
C LYS A 58 37.62 -32.95 -8.42
N THR A 59 36.66 -32.12 -8.85
CA THR A 59 36.93 -30.77 -9.35
C THR A 59 37.99 -30.13 -8.46
N THR A 60 38.98 -29.48 -9.06
CA THR A 60 39.82 -28.53 -8.33
C THR A 60 38.93 -27.34 -7.97
N THR A 61 37.96 -27.56 -7.08
CA THR A 61 37.31 -26.49 -6.35
C THR A 61 38.47 -25.72 -5.77
N VAL A 62 38.65 -24.47 -6.18
CA VAL A 62 39.77 -23.64 -5.74
C VAL A 62 39.70 -23.57 -4.22
N HIS A 63 40.41 -24.49 -3.56
CA HIS A 63 40.47 -24.59 -2.11
C HIS A 63 41.50 -23.59 -1.68
N GLY A 64 41.01 -22.37 -1.48
CA GLY A 64 41.80 -21.30 -0.91
C GLY A 64 41.40 -19.95 -1.46
N ARG A 65 40.76 -19.14 -0.61
CA ARG A 65 41.32 -17.81 -0.40
C ARG A 65 42.72 -18.00 0.17
N GLY A 66 43.67 -18.41 -0.67
CA GLY A 66 45.06 -18.57 -0.26
C GLY A 66 45.57 -17.24 0.26
N ASN A 67 46.67 -17.26 1.01
CA ASN A 67 47.32 -16.07 1.58
C ASN A 67 47.69 -14.96 0.54
N MET A 68 47.43 -15.20 -0.76
CA MET A 68 47.55 -14.26 -1.88
C MET A 68 46.24 -13.55 -2.29
N SER A 69 45.08 -13.99 -1.79
CA SER A 69 43.83 -13.23 -1.90
C SER A 69 44.01 -11.98 -1.05
N LYS A 70 44.26 -10.83 -1.68
CA LYS A 70 44.41 -9.55 -0.97
C LYS A 70 43.17 -9.33 -0.11
N CYS A 71 43.30 -9.56 1.20
CA CYS A 71 42.28 -9.16 2.15
C CYS A 71 42.13 -7.64 2.02
N PRO A 72 40.91 -7.09 1.92
CA PRO A 72 40.72 -5.66 1.97
C PRO A 72 41.43 -5.12 3.22
N THR A 73 42.34 -4.17 3.03
CA THR A 73 42.96 -3.46 4.16
C THR A 73 41.84 -2.85 5.00
N GLU A 74 42.04 -2.70 6.32
CA GLU A 74 41.03 -2.12 7.22
C GLU A 74 40.48 -0.78 6.68
N MET A 75 41.34 0.06 6.11
CA MET A 75 40.94 1.31 5.44
C MET A 75 39.98 1.09 4.25
N ALA A 76 40.20 0.06 3.44
CA ALA A 76 39.31 -0.27 2.32
C ALA A 76 37.94 -0.76 2.82
N SER A 77 37.93 -1.55 3.90
CA SER A 77 36.69 -2.00 4.55
C SER A 77 35.90 -0.82 5.14
N MET A 78 36.57 0.05 5.90
CA MET A 78 35.95 1.26 6.47
C MET A 78 35.40 2.19 5.38
N LYS A 79 36.15 2.39 4.28
CA LYS A 79 35.69 3.20 3.15
C LYS A 79 34.45 2.60 2.48
N ALA A 80 34.42 1.28 2.31
CA ALA A 80 33.25 0.60 1.74
C ALA A 80 32.02 0.74 2.65
N GLN A 81 32.19 0.59 3.97
CA GLN A 81 31.10 0.79 4.94
C GLN A 81 30.57 2.22 4.91
N LEU A 82 31.46 3.21 4.90
CA LEU A 82 31.07 4.63 4.84
C LEU A 82 30.32 4.95 3.54
N GLN A 83 30.78 4.39 2.41
CA GLN A 83 30.11 4.56 1.13
C GLN A 83 28.72 3.91 1.13
N GLU A 84 28.58 2.73 1.72
CA GLU A 84 27.30 2.05 1.81
C GLU A 84 26.33 2.79 2.74
N GLN A 85 26.81 3.30 3.87
CA GLN A 85 26.04 4.16 4.76
C GLN A 85 25.57 5.42 4.03
N ALA A 86 26.44 6.08 3.26
CA ALA A 86 26.08 7.26 2.48
C ALA A 86 24.99 6.95 1.43
N ARG A 87 25.05 5.79 0.78
CA ARG A 87 24.00 5.33 -0.15
C ARG A 87 22.68 5.06 0.58
N ALA A 88 22.73 4.39 1.72
CA ALA A 88 21.56 4.10 2.54
C ALA A 88 20.87 5.41 3.02
N THR A 89 21.65 6.36 3.54
CA THR A 89 21.16 7.67 3.97
C THR A 89 20.57 8.45 2.80
N LYS A 90 21.23 8.47 1.64
CA LYS A 90 20.69 9.13 0.43
C LYS A 90 19.35 8.53 0.02
N THR A 91 19.24 7.20 0.04
CA THR A 91 18.01 6.49 -0.32
C THR A 91 16.89 6.78 0.69
N ALA A 92 17.19 6.79 1.99
CA ALA A 92 16.23 7.13 3.03
C ALA A 92 15.74 8.58 2.90
N ASN A 93 16.65 9.53 2.68
CA ASN A 93 16.30 10.94 2.49
C ASN A 93 15.42 11.14 1.26
N GLN A 94 15.69 10.44 0.16
CA GLN A 94 14.84 10.50 -1.02
C GLN A 94 13.41 10.02 -0.74
N LYS A 95 13.27 8.93 0.03
CA LYS A 95 11.95 8.44 0.46
C LYS A 95 11.24 9.43 1.38
N ASN A 96 11.97 10.05 2.31
CA ASN A 96 11.40 11.07 3.19
C ASN A 96 10.87 12.28 2.42
N ILE A 97 11.57 12.74 1.39
CA ILE A 97 11.09 13.83 0.52
C ILE A 97 9.79 13.42 -0.17
N GLN A 98 9.73 12.21 -0.75
CA GLN A 98 8.53 11.72 -1.42
C GLN A 98 7.34 11.59 -0.47
N LEU A 99 7.57 11.11 0.75
CA LEU A 99 6.53 11.01 1.78
C LEU A 99 6.05 12.39 2.23
N GLN A 100 6.96 13.36 2.35
CA GLN A 100 6.58 14.73 2.70
C GLN A 100 5.70 15.35 1.61
N ASP A 101 6.07 15.18 0.33
CA ASP A 101 5.26 15.66 -0.80
C ASP A 101 3.86 15.02 -0.82
N GLU A 102 3.74 13.75 -0.41
CA GLU A 102 2.46 13.06 -0.32
C GLU A 102 1.61 13.56 0.85
N VAL A 103 2.23 13.78 2.02
CA VAL A 103 1.58 14.38 3.20
C VAL A 103 1.04 15.76 2.87
N ASP A 104 1.82 16.60 2.19
CA ASP A 104 1.41 17.96 1.82
C ASP A 104 0.20 17.92 0.87
N LYS A 105 0.24 17.07 -0.16
CA LYS A 105 -0.92 16.87 -1.08
C LYS A 105 -2.17 16.35 -0.37
N LEU A 106 -2.02 15.47 0.62
CA LEU A 106 -3.15 14.96 1.40
C LEU A 106 -3.74 16.04 2.31
N ASN A 107 -2.89 16.88 2.91
CA ASN A 107 -3.32 18.00 3.72
C ASN A 107 -4.10 19.03 2.89
N ASP A 108 -3.64 19.34 1.68
CA ASP A 108 -4.36 20.24 0.76
C ASP A 108 -5.75 19.69 0.44
N LYS A 109 -5.84 18.40 0.05
CA LYS A 109 -7.14 17.74 -0.20
C LYS A 109 -8.04 17.75 1.02
N LEU A 110 -7.49 17.55 2.22
CA LEU A 110 -8.26 17.57 3.46
C LEU A 110 -8.79 18.97 3.76
N ALA A 111 -7.99 20.01 3.50
CA ALA A 111 -8.41 21.40 3.65
C ALA A 111 -9.57 21.73 2.68
N ASP A 112 -9.44 21.33 1.42
CA ASP A 112 -10.48 21.51 0.40
C ASP A 112 -11.78 20.79 0.77
N GLN A 113 -11.69 19.52 1.18
CA GLN A 113 -12.86 18.75 1.62
C GLN A 113 -13.53 19.36 2.84
N LYS A 114 -12.75 19.89 3.78
CA LYS A 114 -13.30 20.57 4.96
C LYS A 114 -14.03 21.84 4.57
N ALA A 115 -13.45 22.65 3.69
CA ALA A 115 -14.08 23.87 3.19
C ALA A 115 -15.36 23.57 2.40
N GLU A 116 -15.36 22.53 1.56
CA GLU A 116 -16.55 22.11 0.82
C GLU A 116 -17.65 21.60 1.76
N SER A 117 -17.30 20.75 2.73
CA SER A 117 -18.23 20.23 3.73
C SER A 117 -18.87 21.36 4.55
N GLU A 118 -18.07 22.34 4.97
CA GLU A 118 -18.56 23.51 5.70
C GLU A 118 -19.51 24.37 4.84
N ARG A 119 -19.17 24.59 3.56
CA ARG A 119 -20.06 25.30 2.62
C ARG A 119 -21.39 24.58 2.45
N ILE A 120 -21.38 23.25 2.25
CA ILE A 120 -22.59 22.44 2.09
C ILE A 120 -23.44 22.48 3.37
N LEU A 121 -22.81 22.44 4.54
CA LEU A 121 -23.51 22.51 5.81
C LEU A 121 -24.19 23.87 6.00
N GLU A 122 -23.49 24.97 5.71
CA GLU A 122 -24.02 26.32 5.81
C GLU A 122 -25.21 26.52 4.85
N GLU A 123 -25.09 26.06 3.60
CA GLU A 123 -26.17 26.11 2.61
C GLU A 123 -27.41 25.34 3.08
N LYS A 124 -27.24 24.12 3.61
CA LYS A 124 -28.36 23.34 4.16
C LYS A 124 -29.01 24.02 5.36
N MET A 125 -28.22 24.63 6.23
CA MET A 125 -28.73 25.39 7.37
C MET A 125 -29.51 26.62 6.93
N GLN A 126 -29.07 27.32 5.88
CA GLN A 126 -29.81 28.44 5.30
C GLN A 126 -31.14 28.00 4.70
N LEU A 127 -31.14 26.95 3.88
CA LEU A 127 -32.36 26.39 3.29
C LEU A 127 -33.38 25.98 4.37
N PHE A 128 -32.90 25.35 5.44
CA PHE A 128 -33.76 24.96 6.56
C PHE A 128 -34.40 26.16 7.25
N ARG A 129 -33.61 27.21 7.54
CA ARG A 129 -34.11 28.46 8.14
C ARG A 129 -35.14 29.16 7.24
N GLU A 130 -34.87 29.21 5.94
CA GLU A 130 -35.82 29.79 4.97
C GLU A 130 -37.12 29.00 4.88
N GLU A 131 -37.05 27.67 4.91
CA GLU A 131 -38.23 26.81 4.88
C GLU A 131 -39.06 26.95 6.16
N GLU A 132 -38.43 26.99 7.33
CA GLU A 132 -39.12 27.28 8.60
C GLU A 132 -39.77 28.66 8.59
N SER A 133 -39.06 29.69 8.10
CA SER A 133 -39.61 31.04 7.98
C SER A 133 -40.81 31.08 7.02
N LYS A 134 -40.74 30.39 5.89
CA LYS A 134 -41.86 30.28 4.93
C LYS A 134 -43.06 29.58 5.56
N LYS A 135 -42.85 28.48 6.30
CA LYS A 135 -43.91 27.76 7.01
C LYS A 135 -44.57 28.64 8.07
N LEU A 136 -43.78 29.36 8.87
CA LEU A 136 -44.29 30.30 9.86
C LEU A 136 -45.08 31.45 9.23
N GLN A 137 -44.60 31.99 8.10
CA GLN A 137 -45.29 33.04 7.37
C GLN A 137 -46.62 32.53 6.80
N ALA A 138 -46.62 31.36 6.15
CA ALA A 138 -47.83 30.74 5.62
C ALA A 138 -48.87 30.48 6.73
N PHE A 139 -48.42 29.97 7.89
CA PHE A 139 -49.29 29.78 9.05
C PHE A 139 -49.89 31.10 9.57
N ARG A 140 -49.09 32.17 9.61
CA ARG A 140 -49.56 33.50 10.02
C ARG A 140 -50.59 34.06 9.03
N GLU A 141 -50.35 33.91 7.73
CA GLU A 141 -51.28 34.33 6.68
C GLU A 141 -52.58 33.54 6.72
N GLU A 142 -52.52 32.21 6.92
CA GLU A 142 -53.69 31.36 7.09
C GLU A 142 -54.52 31.77 8.32
N LEU A 143 -53.87 32.04 9.44
CA LEU A 143 -54.54 32.50 10.66
C LEU A 143 -55.24 33.85 10.45
N LEU A 144 -54.59 34.81 9.79
CA LEU A 144 -55.21 36.09 9.42
C LEU A 144 -56.40 35.91 8.48
N ALA A 145 -56.30 35.02 7.48
CA ALA A 145 -57.39 34.71 6.57
C ALA A 145 -58.59 34.09 7.29
N GLN A 146 -58.38 33.19 8.25
CA GLN A 146 -59.46 32.64 9.08
C GLN A 146 -60.19 33.72 9.90
N PHE A 147 -59.45 34.67 10.48
CA PHE A 147 -60.06 35.80 11.19
C PHE A 147 -60.85 36.72 10.26
N ALA A 148 -60.33 37.04 9.08
CA ALA A 148 -61.02 37.85 8.08
C ALA A 148 -62.32 37.17 7.61
N ALA A 149 -62.28 35.88 7.30
CA ALA A 149 -63.45 35.11 6.91
C ALA A 149 -64.53 35.09 8.02
N ARG A 150 -64.12 35.06 9.29
CA ARG A 150 -65.04 35.09 10.45
C ARG A 150 -65.66 36.47 10.67
N THR A 151 -64.98 37.55 10.31
CA THR A 151 -65.55 38.91 10.36
C THR A 151 -66.53 39.22 9.23
N GLU A 152 -66.49 38.45 8.14
CA GLU A 152 -67.44 38.57 7.02
C GLU A 152 -68.71 37.72 7.19
N THR A 153 -68.75 36.79 8.15
CA THR A 153 -70.00 36.13 8.55
C THR A 153 -70.84 37.03 9.46
N PRO A 154 -72.11 37.33 9.14
CA PRO A 154 -72.94 38.22 9.95
C PRO A 154 -73.17 37.63 11.34
N LEU A 155 -72.89 38.47 12.34
CA LEU A 155 -72.93 38.20 13.76
C LEU A 155 -74.38 37.95 14.22
N VAL A 156 -74.83 36.70 14.18
CA VAL A 156 -76.03 36.27 14.93
C VAL A 156 -75.61 36.15 16.39
N GLN A 157 -75.96 37.18 17.17
CA GLN A 157 -75.95 37.15 18.63
C GLN A 157 -76.86 36.01 19.12
N THR A 158 -76.32 35.10 19.91
CA THR A 158 -77.10 34.45 20.97
C THR A 158 -76.34 34.57 22.29
N ALA A 159 -77.01 35.19 23.24
CA ALA A 159 -76.52 35.52 24.55
C ALA A 159 -76.52 34.30 25.49
N ALA A 160 -75.59 34.37 26.44
CA ALA A 160 -75.65 33.89 27.81
C ALA A 160 -75.93 32.40 28.08
N ARG A 161 -74.93 31.72 28.68
CA ARG A 161 -75.14 31.09 29.99
C ARG A 161 -73.81 30.83 30.71
N SER A 162 -73.63 31.52 31.83
CA SER A 162 -72.67 31.19 32.88
C SER A 162 -73.00 29.81 33.46
N ILE A 163 -72.01 28.96 33.72
CA ILE A 163 -72.01 27.94 34.79
C ILE A 163 -70.57 27.84 35.31
N ASP A 164 -70.50 27.99 36.63
CA ASP A 164 -69.38 27.88 37.54
C ASP A 164 -69.14 26.41 37.96
N GLN A 165 -68.05 26.16 38.70
CA GLN A 165 -67.61 24.90 39.33
C GLN A 165 -66.78 23.96 38.43
N SER A 166 -65.72 23.28 38.86
CA SER A 166 -64.85 23.27 40.06
C SER A 166 -63.82 22.16 39.78
N GLU A 167 -62.60 22.31 40.30
CA GLU A 167 -61.63 21.28 40.72
C GLU A 167 -61.66 19.89 40.04
N ASP A 168 -60.53 19.50 39.43
CA ASP A 168 -59.84 18.32 39.94
C ASP A 168 -58.36 18.25 39.52
N THR A 169 -57.52 18.10 40.53
CA THR A 169 -56.09 17.84 40.46
C THR A 169 -55.85 16.38 40.08
N THR A 170 -54.88 16.10 39.20
CA THR A 170 -54.18 14.80 39.27
C THR A 170 -52.73 14.93 38.87
N THR A 171 -51.91 14.93 39.91
CA THR A 171 -50.49 14.59 39.97
C THR A 171 -50.19 13.30 39.22
N ILE A 172 -49.20 13.30 38.32
CA ILE A 172 -48.41 12.09 38.02
C ILE A 172 -46.94 12.47 38.11
N GLU A 173 -46.36 12.12 39.27
CA GLU A 173 -44.92 11.92 39.44
C GLU A 173 -44.42 10.84 38.46
N LYS A 174 -43.29 11.09 37.82
CA LYS A 174 -42.42 9.98 37.41
C LYS A 174 -40.96 10.34 37.59
N SER A 175 -40.46 9.84 38.71
CA SER A 175 -39.06 9.65 39.05
C SER A 175 -38.35 8.79 37.99
N ALA A 176 -37.15 9.22 37.60
CA ALA A 176 -36.19 8.36 36.90
C ALA A 176 -34.80 8.58 37.49
N ALA A 177 -34.23 7.48 37.95
CA ALA A 177 -33.03 7.39 38.75
C ALA A 177 -31.75 7.39 37.91
N LYS A 178 -30.71 8.03 38.47
CA LYS A 178 -29.36 7.51 38.72
C LYS A 178 -28.63 6.82 37.54
N THR A 179 -27.63 7.52 36.99
CA THR A 179 -26.46 6.89 36.34
C THR A 179 -25.23 7.11 37.21
N GLN A 180 -24.73 6.03 37.81
CA GLN A 180 -23.40 5.98 38.44
C GLN A 180 -22.35 5.81 37.35
N ALA A 181 -21.39 6.74 37.29
CA ALA A 181 -20.18 6.60 36.50
C ALA A 181 -19.19 5.72 37.28
N SER A 182 -18.98 4.50 36.81
CA SER A 182 -17.85 3.66 37.21
C SER A 182 -16.63 4.07 36.39
N LYS A 183 -15.60 4.57 37.06
CA LYS A 183 -14.26 4.80 36.51
C LYS A 183 -13.45 3.53 36.73
N ALA A 184 -12.99 2.91 35.64
CA ALA A 184 -12.08 1.78 35.67
C ALA A 184 -10.86 2.08 34.79
N THR A 185 -9.70 1.82 35.41
CA THR A 185 -8.35 1.61 34.84
C THR A 185 -7.60 2.83 34.32
#